data_AF-A0A7V4XBG0-F1
#
_entry.id   AF-A0A7V4XBG0-F1
#
_cell.length_a   1.000
_cell.length_b   1.000
_cell.length_c   1.000
_cell.angle_alpha   90.00
_cell.angle_beta   90.00
_cell.angle_gamma   90.00
#
_symmetry.space_group_name_H-M   'P 1'
#
loop_
_entity.id
_entity.type
_entity.pdbx_description
1 polymer ?
#
loop_
_entity_poly.entity_id
_entity_poly.type
_entity_poly.pdbx_seq_one_letter_code
_entity_poly.pdbx_strand_id
1 'polypeptide(L)' 'MVGWEIPAQTYAVLTVQGLCELTSVIDYFYQEWLPNSDEYESTDGPMFELYPETFDSDKAQLYLYFPVRKK' A
#
# COMPACT_ATOMS: atom_id res chain seq x y z
N MET A 1 -21.94 -6.88 -14.43
CA MET A 1 -20.86 -5.96 -13.99
C MET A 1 -21.04 -5.79 -12.48
N VAL A 2 -20.00 -5.98 -11.69
CA VAL A 2 -20.04 -5.76 -10.23
C VAL A 2 -19.20 -4.52 -9.95
N GLY A 3 -19.78 -3.52 -9.29
CA GLY A 3 -19.05 -2.36 -8.79
C GLY A 3 -18.57 -2.64 -7.37
N TRP A 4 -17.37 -2.17 -7.03
CA TRP A 4 -16.86 -2.17 -5.66
C TRP A 4 -16.44 -0.75 -5.30
N GLU A 5 -17.03 -0.22 -4.23
CA GLU A 5 -16.65 1.09 -3.69
C GLU A 5 -15.51 0.91 -2.68
N ILE A 6 -14.40 1.64 -2.90
CA ILE A 6 -13.30 1.72 -1.93
C ILE A 6 -13.65 2.86 -0.96
N PRO A 7 -13.83 2.58 0.35
CA PRO A 7 -14.22 3.61 1.30
C PRO A 7 -13.10 4.64 1.50
N ALA A 8 -13.48 5.89 1.78
CA ALA A 8 -12.53 6.94 2.13
C ALA A 8 -11.85 6.61 3.46
N GLN A 9 -10.51 6.55 3.45
CA GLN A 9 -9.70 6.22 4.63
C GLN A 9 -8.35 6.96 4.58
N THR A 10 -7.60 6.89 5.68
CA THR A 10 -6.19 7.30 5.72
C THR A 10 -5.33 6.12 5.31
N TYR A 11 -4.29 6.38 4.52
CA TYR A 11 -3.41 5.34 4.00
C TYR A 11 -1.94 5.70 4.22
N ALA A 12 -1.16 4.71 4.61
CA ALA A 12 0.28 4.73 4.40
C ALA A 12 0.53 4.28 2.96
N VAL A 13 1.22 5.11 2.17
CA VAL A 13 1.47 4.86 0.75
C VAL A 13 2.95 4.57 0.54
N LEU A 14 3.28 3.35 0.14
CA LEU A 14 4.64 2.95 -0.18
C LEU A 14 4.81 2.82 -1.69
N THR A 15 5.95 3.28 -2.20
CA THR A 15 6.32 3.13 -3.61
C THR A 15 7.12 1.85 -3.79
N VAL A 16 6.78 1.06 -4.80
CA VAL A 16 7.51 -0.15 -5.21
C VAL A 16 8.26 0.15 -6.50
N GLN A 17 9.57 -0.12 -6.52
CA GLN A 17 10.43 0.09 -7.69
C GLN A 17 10.70 -1.25 -8.38
N GLY A 18 9.75 -1.71 -9.19
CA GLY A 18 9.81 -2.99 -9.88
C GLY A 18 9.04 -4.10 -9.17
N LEU A 19 8.39 -4.97 -9.95
CA LEU A 19 7.54 -6.04 -9.42
C LEU A 19 8.28 -7.02 -8.49
N CYS A 20 9.59 -7.20 -8.67
CA CYS A 20 10.39 -8.06 -7.82
C CYS A 20 10.48 -7.57 -6.35
N GLU A 21 10.29 -6.27 -6.12
CA GLU A 21 10.36 -5.67 -4.78
C GLU A 21 9.02 -5.70 -4.04
N LEU A 22 7.93 -6.08 -4.71
CA LEU A 22 6.57 -6.01 -4.18
C LEU A 22 6.45 -6.67 -2.80
N THR A 23 6.89 -7.92 -2.69
CA THR A 23 6.84 -8.69 -1.43
C THR A 23 7.70 -8.03 -0.36
N SER A 24 8.90 -7.57 -0.70
CA SER A 24 9.81 -6.93 0.26
C SER A 24 9.24 -5.63 0.81
N VAL A 25 8.53 -4.83 0.00
CA VAL A 25 7.89 -3.60 0.46
C VAL A 25 6.69 -3.90 1.37
N ILE A 26 5.92 -4.96 1.08
CA ILE A 26 4.84 -5.43 1.96
C ILE A 26 5.42 -5.91 3.30
N ASP A 27 6.47 -6.71 3.27
CA ASP A 27 7.14 -7.21 4.48
C ASP A 27 7.69 -6.05 5.31
N TYR A 28 8.33 -5.07 4.68
CA TYR A 28 8.78 -3.85 5.34
C TYR A 28 7.63 -3.12 6.04
N PHE A 29 6.47 -2.95 5.39
CA PHE A 29 5.32 -2.31 6.01
C PHE A 29 4.89 -3.04 7.30
N TYR A 30 4.68 -4.35 7.22
CA TYR A 30 4.13 -5.12 8.34
C TYR A 30 5.13 -5.44 9.45
N GLN A 31 6.40 -5.65 9.11
CA GLN A 31 7.43 -6.10 10.05
C GLN A 31 8.25 -4.96 10.64
N GLU A 32 8.36 -3.84 9.92
CA GLU A 32 9.21 -2.72 10.33
C GLU A 32 8.43 -1.43 10.54
N TRP A 33 7.75 -0.91 9.50
CA TRP A 33 7.13 0.41 9.59
C TRP A 33 5.95 0.44 10.57
N LEU A 34 5.02 -0.51 10.45
CA LEU A 34 3.80 -0.53 11.25
C LEU A 34 4.05 -0.77 12.75
N PRO A 35 4.88 -1.76 13.16
CA PRO A 35 5.16 -1.99 14.59
C PRO A 35 5.91 -0.83 15.25
N ASN A 36 6.74 -0.10 14.49
CA ASN A 36 7.54 1.02 15.01
C ASN A 36 6.90 2.40 14.77
N SER A 37 5.73 2.46 14.15
CA SER A 37 4.99 3.71 13.96
C SER A 37 4.40 4.16 15.28
N ASP A 38 4.83 5.30 15.81
CA ASP A 38 4.29 5.88 17.04
C ASP A 38 2.93 6.56 16.83
N GLU A 39 2.65 7.06 15.62
CA GLU A 39 1.48 7.89 15.32
C GLU A 39 0.31 7.11 14.71
N TYR A 40 0.60 6.01 14.01
CA TYR A 40 -0.39 5.25 13.24
C TYR A 40 -0.46 3.80 13.66
N GLU A 41 -1.66 3.22 13.57
CA GLU A 41 -1.95 1.80 13.71
C GLU A 41 -2.76 1.27 12.52
N SER A 42 -2.80 -0.05 12.36
CA SER A 42 -3.61 -0.68 11.31
C SER A 42 -5.10 -0.46 11.56
N THR A 43 -5.86 -0.41 10.48
CA THR A 43 -7.33 -0.33 10.57
C THR A 43 -7.98 -1.29 9.60
N ASP A 44 -9.27 -1.52 9.77
CA ASP A 44 -10.05 -2.39 8.90
C ASP A 44 -10.22 -1.76 7.52
N GLY A 45 -10.10 -2.56 6.47
CA GLY A 45 -10.31 -2.11 5.11
C GLY A 45 -9.38 -2.80 4.12
N PRO A 46 -9.63 -2.65 2.81
CA PRO A 46 -8.78 -3.24 1.80
C PRO A 46 -7.44 -2.50 1.71
N MET A 47 -6.35 -3.27 1.73
CA MET A 47 -5.11 -2.85 1.07
C MET A 47 -5.28 -3.01 -0.44
N PHE A 48 -4.71 -2.10 -1.22
CA PHE A 48 -4.75 -2.20 -2.68
C PHE A 48 -3.46 -1.70 -3.35
N GLU A 49 -3.24 -2.22 -4.55
CA GLU A 49 -2.15 -1.86 -5.44
C GLU A 49 -2.67 -0.85 -6.48
N LEU A 50 -2.00 0.29 -6.60
CA LEU A 50 -2.27 1.27 -7.65
C LEU A 50 -1.20 1.17 -8.72
N TYR A 51 -1.62 0.67 -9.88
CA TYR A 51 -0.85 0.71 -11.12
C TYR A 51 -1.17 2.03 -11.81
N PRO A 52 -0.24 3.01 -11.84
CA PRO A 52 -0.48 4.27 -12.53
C PRO A 52 -0.66 4.05 -14.03
N GLU A 53 -1.26 5.01 -14.73
CA GLU A 53 -1.41 4.95 -16.20
C GLU A 53 -0.05 4.86 -16.92
N THR A 54 1.01 5.33 -16.28
CA THR A 54 2.39 5.27 -16.77
C THR A 54 3.09 3.94 -16.44
N PHE A 55 2.38 2.97 -15.87
CA PHE A 55 2.96 1.68 -15.51
C PHE A 55 3.47 0.95 -16.76
N ASP A 56 4.73 0.54 -16.69
CA ASP A 56 5.42 -0.21 -17.73
C ASP A 56 6.16 -1.36 -17.06
N SER A 57 6.11 -2.58 -17.60
CA SER A 57 6.69 -3.76 -16.95
C SER A 57 8.22 -3.66 -16.78
N ASP A 58 8.91 -2.93 -17.65
CA ASP A 58 10.36 -2.73 -17.58
C ASP A 58 10.74 -1.61 -16.60
N LYS A 59 9.79 -0.73 -16.27
CA LYS A 59 9.91 0.37 -15.28
C LYS A 59 8.76 0.32 -14.28
N ALA A 60 8.51 -0.87 -13.73
CA ALA A 60 7.30 -1.21 -13.00
C ALA A 60 7.22 -0.48 -11.65
N GLN A 61 6.88 0.81 -11.70
CA GLN A 61 6.60 1.62 -10.53
C GLN A 61 5.11 1.55 -10.22
N LEU A 62 4.78 1.10 -9.01
CA LEU A 62 3.42 1.05 -8.48
C LEU A 62 3.39 1.52 -7.03
N TYR A 63 2.19 1.70 -6.50
CA TYR A 63 1.98 2.16 -5.13
C TYR A 63 1.14 1.18 -4.34
N LEU A 64 1.54 0.93 -3.09
CA LEU A 64 0.79 0.13 -2.13
C LEU A 64 0.10 1.05 -1.13
N TYR A 65 -1.22 0.91 -1.03
CA TYR A 65 -2.06 1.68 -0.11
C TYR A 65 -2.48 0.81 1.07
N PHE A 66 -1.84 1.00 2.21
CA PHE A 66 -2.16 0.28 3.44
C PHE A 66 -3.09 1.13 4.32
N PRO A 67 -4.29 0.65 4.69
CA PRO A 67 -5.20 1.40 5.52
C PRO A 67 -4.63 1.53 6.93
N VAL A 68 -4.57 2.78 7.42
CA VAL A 68 -4.08 3.12 8.76
C VAL A 68 -4.98 4.17 9.39
N ARG A 69 -4.94 4.29 10.71
CA ARG A 69 -5.55 5.41 11.44
C ARG A 69 -4.58 5.96 12.47
N LYS A 70 -4.81 7.20 12.91
CA LYS A 70 -4.06 7.74 14.04
C LYS A 70 -4.39 6.96 15.31
N LYS A 71 -3.38 6.73 16.13
CA LYS A 71 -3.56 6.19 17.49
C LYS A 71 -4.30 7.18 18.39
#